data_AF-A0A4V5TZ98-F1
#
_entry.id   AF-A0A4V5TZ98-F1
#
_cell.length_a   1.000
_cell.length_b   1.000
_cell.length_c   1.000
_cell.angle_alpha   90.00
_cell.angle_beta   90.00
_cell.angle_gamma   90.00
#
_symmetry.space_group_name_H-M   'P 1'
#
loop_
_entity.id
_entity.type
_entity.pdbx_description
1 polymer ?
#
loop_
_entity_poly.entity_id
_entity_poly.type
_entity_poly.pdbx_seq_one_letter_code
_entity_poly.pdbx_strand_id
1 'polypeptide(L)'
;MTASLVQVGLPFAALCAVVVGFLPAERWLAERSARRRARRHPSSDRRPVEAVAADIRRLGRQVELIPAGAPMVRRRALQAAYDDVLTEAAGMLDVPHALAELPPGRAREVERLRLVAALQAAGLAVAG
;
A
#
# COMPACT_ATOMS: atom_id res chain seq x y z
N MET A 1 -21.24 3.51 45.18
CA MET A 1 -21.61 3.08 43.81
C MET A 1 -20.99 3.95 42.70
N THR A 2 -19.91 4.70 42.98
CA THR A 2 -19.25 5.61 42.02
C THR A 2 -17.94 5.05 41.43
N ALA A 3 -17.37 4.01 42.04
CA ALA A 3 -16.08 3.44 41.63
C ALA A 3 -16.13 2.63 40.33
N SER A 4 -17.28 2.05 39.97
CA SER A 4 -17.39 1.12 38.83
C SER A 4 -17.43 1.81 37.46
N LEU A 5 -17.90 3.06 37.37
CA LEU A 5 -17.95 3.79 36.10
C LEU A 5 -16.56 4.26 35.64
N VAL A 6 -15.68 4.60 36.58
CA VAL A 6 -14.30 5.01 36.28
C VAL A 6 -13.46 3.82 35.80
N GLN A 7 -13.74 2.62 36.31
CA GLN A 7 -12.98 1.40 36.01
C GLN A 7 -13.22 0.85 34.59
N VAL A 8 -14.37 1.15 33.98
CA VAL A 8 -14.69 0.77 32.58
C VAL A 8 -14.26 1.84 31.57
N GLY A 9 -14.25 3.12 31.98
CA GLY A 9 -13.81 4.22 31.11
C GLY A 9 -12.32 4.15 30.75
N LEU A 10 -11.48 3.70 31.69
CA LEU A 10 -10.03 3.62 31.51
C LEU A 10 -9.58 2.60 30.43
N PRO A 11 -10.07 1.34 30.38
CA PRO A 11 -9.74 0.41 29.31
C PRO A 11 -10.33 0.84 27.97
N PHE A 12 -11.50 1.47 27.95
CA PHE A 12 -12.11 1.97 26.72
C PHE A 12 -11.32 3.14 26.13
N ALA A 13 -10.89 4.09 26.97
CA ALA A 13 -10.02 5.18 26.57
C ALA A 13 -8.64 4.67 26.11
N ALA A 14 -8.08 3.65 26.77
CA ALA A 14 -6.83 3.01 26.35
C ALA A 14 -6.99 2.29 25.00
N LEU A 15 -8.10 1.59 24.78
CA LEU A 15 -8.43 0.95 23.50
C LEU A 15 -8.58 2.00 22.40
N CYS A 16 -9.32 3.08 22.66
CA CYS A 16 -9.46 4.20 21.74
C CYS A 16 -8.11 4.86 21.45
N ALA A 17 -7.24 5.05 22.45
CA ALA A 17 -5.91 5.62 22.27
C ALA A 17 -4.99 4.70 21.44
N VAL A 18 -5.10 3.38 21.59
CA VAL A 18 -4.38 2.41 20.75
C VAL A 18 -4.88 2.43 19.32
N VAL A 19 -6.21 2.44 19.10
CA VAL A 19 -6.81 2.51 17.76
C VAL A 19 -6.49 3.84 17.07
N VAL A 20 -6.64 4.96 17.78
CA VAL A 20 -6.33 6.31 17.31
C VAL A 20 -4.82 6.50 17.14
N GLY A 21 -3.99 5.85 17.94
CA GLY A 21 -2.52 5.86 17.86
C GLY A 21 -1.94 4.96 16.76
N PHE A 22 -2.68 3.95 16.31
CA PHE A 22 -2.27 3.06 15.22
C PHE A 22 -2.23 3.79 13.86
N LEU A 23 -3.17 4.72 13.61
CA LEU A 23 -3.19 5.55 12.40
C LEU A 23 -1.94 6.46 12.27
N PRO A 24 -1.48 7.13 13.35
CA PRO A 24 -0.23 7.85 13.42
C PRO A 24 1.03 7.03 13.15
N ALA A 25 1.07 5.80 13.63
CA ALA A 25 2.23 4.94 13.43
C ALA A 25 2.34 4.51 11.96
N GLU A 26 1.21 4.25 11.30
CA GLU A 26 1.14 3.90 9.88
C GLU A 26 1.60 5.05 8.97
N ARG A 27 1.23 6.32 9.26
CA ARG A 27 1.76 7.49 8.51
C ARG A 27 3.28 7.66 8.67
N TRP A 28 3.81 7.42 9.87
CA TRP A 28 5.25 7.54 10.12
C TRP A 28 6.04 6.44 9.41
N LEU A 29 5.49 5.21 9.35
CA LEU A 29 6.03 4.12 8.53
C LEU A 29 5.92 4.45 7.03
N ALA A 30 4.81 5.06 6.59
CA ALA A 30 4.62 5.50 5.21
C ALA A 30 5.65 6.56 4.80
N GLU A 31 5.92 7.56 5.64
CA GLU A 31 6.96 8.57 5.43
C GLU A 31 8.36 7.94 5.40
N ARG A 32 8.66 7.03 6.33
CA ARG A 32 9.95 6.30 6.33
C ARG A 32 10.11 5.44 5.07
N SER A 33 9.03 4.84 4.60
CA SER A 33 9.03 4.07 3.35
C SER A 33 9.20 4.98 2.13
N ALA A 34 8.57 6.16 2.09
CA ALA A 34 8.74 7.14 1.02
C ALA A 34 10.19 7.64 0.95
N ARG A 35 10.82 7.92 2.10
CA ARG A 35 12.24 8.29 2.19
C ARG A 35 13.16 7.14 1.76
N ARG A 36 12.81 5.88 2.06
CA ARG A 36 13.55 4.70 1.56
C ARG A 36 13.35 4.48 0.06
N ARG A 37 12.15 4.75 -0.47
CA ARG A 37 11.83 4.69 -1.90
C ARG A 37 12.63 5.71 -2.70
N ALA A 38 12.66 6.97 -2.26
CA ALA A 38 13.48 8.01 -2.89
C ALA A 38 14.97 7.64 -2.93
N ARG A 39 15.47 6.91 -1.92
CA ARG A 39 16.86 6.40 -1.90
C ARG A 39 17.09 5.14 -2.72
N ARG A 40 16.04 4.34 -2.98
CA ARG A 40 16.10 3.14 -3.84
C ARG A 40 15.89 3.46 -5.32
N HIS A 41 15.36 4.64 -5.63
CA HIS A 41 15.14 5.14 -6.97
C HIS A 41 16.06 6.35 -7.32
N PRO A 42 17.40 6.24 -7.19
CA PRO A 42 18.25 7.08 -8.02
C PRO A 42 18.02 6.63 -9.47
N SER A 43 17.70 7.59 -10.33
CA SER A 43 17.34 7.40 -11.73
C SER A 43 18.33 6.53 -12.52
N SER A 44 17.76 5.72 -13.42
CA SER A 44 18.31 5.12 -14.65
C SER A 44 19.32 3.97 -14.55
N ASP A 45 18.85 2.82 -14.11
CA ASP A 45 19.01 1.60 -14.92
C ASP A 45 17.60 1.04 -15.14
N ARG A 46 16.87 1.62 -16.12
CA ARG A 46 15.46 1.28 -16.32
C ARG A 46 15.38 -0.14 -16.86
N ARG A 47 15.05 -1.07 -15.98
CA ARG A 47 14.68 -2.43 -16.40
C ARG A 47 13.58 -2.37 -17.47
N PRO A 48 13.56 -3.33 -18.42
CA PRO A 48 12.61 -3.32 -19.51
C PRO A 48 11.17 -3.29 -19.00
N VAL A 49 10.29 -2.56 -19.71
CA VAL A 49 8.89 -2.36 -19.32
C VAL A 49 8.14 -3.69 -19.22
N GLU A 50 8.55 -4.69 -19.99
CA GLU A 50 8.04 -6.05 -19.97
C GLU A 50 8.34 -6.76 -18.64
N ALA A 51 9.50 -6.51 -18.04
CA ALA A 51 9.87 -7.05 -16.74
C ALA A 51 9.02 -6.42 -15.63
N VAL A 52 8.73 -5.11 -15.74
CA VAL A 52 7.79 -4.43 -14.84
C VAL A 52 6.40 -5.02 -14.98
N ALA A 53 5.89 -5.18 -16.20
CA ALA A 53 4.57 -5.78 -16.45
C ALA A 53 4.48 -7.22 -15.90
N ALA A 54 5.54 -8.02 -16.08
CA ALA A 54 5.61 -9.37 -15.53
C ALA A 54 5.56 -9.38 -14.00
N ASP A 55 6.26 -8.45 -13.35
CA ASP A 55 6.23 -8.31 -11.90
C ASP A 55 4.87 -7.85 -11.39
N ILE A 56 4.17 -6.94 -12.09
CA ILE A 56 2.80 -6.55 -11.71
C ILE A 56 1.89 -7.78 -11.76
N ARG A 57 1.92 -8.56 -12.84
CA ARG A 57 1.10 -9.79 -12.95
C ARG A 57 1.46 -10.80 -11.85
N ARG A 58 2.77 -11.01 -11.61
CA ARG A 58 3.26 -11.94 -10.59
C ARG A 58 2.79 -11.54 -9.20
N LEU A 59 2.98 -10.28 -8.82
CA LEU A 59 2.60 -9.76 -7.51
C LEU A 59 1.08 -9.68 -7.35
N GLY A 60 0.34 -9.30 -8.39
CA GLY A 60 -1.13 -9.30 -8.40
C GLY A 60 -1.69 -10.68 -8.03
N ARG A 61 -1.23 -11.74 -8.72
CA ARG A 61 -1.60 -13.12 -8.36
C ARG A 61 -1.21 -13.50 -6.94
N GLN A 62 -0.03 -13.09 -6.48
CA GLN A 62 0.39 -13.38 -5.11
C GLN A 62 -0.50 -12.68 -4.07
N VAL A 63 -1.00 -11.47 -4.35
CA VAL A 63 -1.92 -10.72 -3.47
C VAL A 63 -3.28 -11.40 -3.40
N GLU A 64 -3.78 -11.89 -4.53
CA GLU A 64 -5.06 -12.62 -4.60
C GLU A 64 -5.00 -13.98 -3.90
N LEU A 65 -3.86 -14.67 -4.01
CA LEU A 65 -3.65 -16.02 -3.48
C LEU A 65 -3.20 -16.06 -2.01
N ILE A 66 -3.31 -14.96 -1.26
CA ILE A 66 -2.95 -14.97 0.16
C ILE A 66 -3.92 -15.90 0.92
N PRO A 67 -3.43 -16.95 1.59
CA PRO A 67 -4.30 -17.88 2.32
C PRO A 67 -5.05 -17.18 3.46
N ALA A 68 -6.27 -17.64 3.72
CA ALA A 68 -6.97 -17.30 4.94
C ALA A 68 -6.12 -17.72 6.16
N GLY A 69 -5.91 -16.81 7.11
CA GLY A 69 -5.04 -17.03 8.26
C GLY A 69 -3.58 -16.62 8.08
N ALA A 70 -3.17 -16.12 6.90
CA ALA A 70 -1.85 -15.53 6.74
C ALA A 70 -1.67 -14.29 7.66
N PRO A 71 -0.47 -14.06 8.22
CA PRO A 71 -0.22 -12.88 9.06
C PRO A 71 -0.53 -11.58 8.32
N MET A 72 -1.18 -10.63 8.99
CA MET A 72 -1.51 -9.32 8.40
C MET A 72 -0.28 -8.58 7.88
N VAL A 73 0.88 -8.78 8.52
CA VAL A 73 2.18 -8.23 8.07
C VAL A 73 2.55 -8.73 6.68
N ARG A 74 2.33 -10.02 6.37
CA ARG A 74 2.62 -10.59 5.05
C ARG A 74 1.72 -9.97 3.99
N ARG A 75 0.42 -9.82 4.29
CA ARG A 75 -0.54 -9.17 3.39
C ARG A 75 -0.14 -7.74 3.08
N ARG A 76 0.21 -6.96 4.12
CA ARG A 76 0.65 -5.56 3.95
C ARG A 76 1.97 -5.46 3.19
N ALA A 77 2.93 -6.33 3.47
CA ALA A 77 4.23 -6.32 2.78
C ALA A 77 4.06 -6.59 1.27
N LEU A 78 3.22 -7.56 0.92
CA LEU A 78 2.98 -7.89 -0.48
C LEU A 78 2.19 -6.79 -1.21
N GLN A 79 1.19 -6.21 -0.55
CA GLN A 79 0.44 -5.07 -1.08
C GLN A 79 1.36 -3.85 -1.32
N ALA A 80 2.30 -3.59 -0.41
CA ALA A 80 3.28 -2.53 -0.57
C ALA A 80 4.22 -2.78 -1.76
N ALA A 81 4.70 -4.03 -1.92
CA ALA A 81 5.52 -4.39 -3.08
C ALA A 81 4.74 -4.23 -4.40
N TYR A 82 3.45 -4.58 -4.43
CA TYR A 82 2.59 -4.35 -5.59
C TYR A 82 2.43 -2.85 -5.91
N ASP A 83 2.14 -2.02 -4.91
CA ASP A 83 2.02 -0.56 -5.07
C ASP A 83 3.34 0.08 -5.56
N ASP A 84 4.48 -0.44 -5.10
CA ASP A 84 5.80 0.05 -5.52
C ASP A 84 6.04 -0.21 -7.02
N VAL A 85 5.70 -1.40 -7.53
CA VAL A 85 5.83 -1.73 -8.96
C VAL A 85 4.81 -0.96 -9.81
N LEU A 86 3.60 -0.72 -9.30
CA LEU A 86 2.63 0.14 -9.99
C LEU A 86 3.14 1.59 -10.12
N THR A 87 3.76 2.12 -9.07
CA THR A 87 4.34 3.47 -9.07
C THR A 87 5.51 3.57 -10.04
N GLU A 88 6.36 2.54 -10.10
CA GLU A 88 7.44 2.45 -11.09
C GLU A 88 6.89 2.47 -12.52
N ALA A 89 5.89 1.64 -12.82
CA ALA A 89 5.25 1.60 -14.14
C ALA A 89 4.61 2.95 -14.51
N ALA A 90 3.96 3.60 -13.54
CA ALA A 90 3.36 4.91 -13.73
C ALA A 90 4.43 5.97 -14.09
N GLY A 91 5.58 5.94 -13.42
CA GLY A 91 6.70 6.82 -13.75
C GLY A 91 7.36 6.51 -15.11
N MET A 92 7.33 5.26 -15.57
CA MET A 92 7.84 4.91 -16.91
C MET A 92 6.92 5.37 -18.04
N LEU A 93 5.61 5.35 -17.82
CA LEU A 93 4.58 5.69 -18.81
C LEU A 93 4.01 7.11 -18.63
N ASP A 94 4.56 7.89 -17.70
CA ASP A 94 4.11 9.24 -17.34
C ASP A 94 2.61 9.31 -16.98
N VAL A 95 2.12 8.27 -16.28
CA VAL A 95 0.73 8.18 -15.84
C VAL A 95 0.59 8.86 -14.47
N PRO A 96 -0.24 9.91 -14.33
CA PRO A 96 -0.42 10.60 -13.05
C PRO A 96 -1.15 9.71 -12.04
N HIS A 97 -0.74 9.76 -10.78
CA HIS A 97 -1.33 8.99 -9.69
C HIS A 97 -1.10 9.59 -8.30
N ALA A 98 -1.98 9.23 -7.36
CA ALA A 98 -1.90 9.65 -5.95
C ALA A 98 -1.64 8.47 -4.98
N LEU A 99 -1.31 7.29 -5.52
CA LEU A 99 -1.23 6.03 -4.74
C LEU A 99 -0.32 6.11 -3.50
N ALA A 100 0.80 6.84 -3.60
CA ALA A 100 1.75 7.01 -2.50
C ALA A 100 1.32 8.07 -1.46
N GLU A 101 0.42 8.97 -1.85
CA GLU A 101 -0.07 10.09 -1.05
C GLU A 101 -1.29 9.70 -0.21
N LEU A 102 -2.07 8.71 -0.69
CA LEU A 102 -3.26 8.26 -0.01
C LEU A 102 -2.93 7.37 1.21
N PRO A 103 -3.62 7.61 2.35
CA PRO A 103 -3.48 6.76 3.53
C PRO A 103 -4.01 5.34 3.24
N PRO A 104 -3.52 4.31 3.96
CA PRO A 104 -4.06 2.96 3.87
C PRO A 104 -5.58 2.94 4.08
N GLY A 105 -6.28 2.15 3.27
CA GLY A 105 -7.74 2.00 3.33
C GLY A 105 -8.41 2.12 1.96
N ARG A 106 -9.73 2.28 1.97
CA ARG A 106 -10.59 2.29 0.76
C ARG A 106 -10.13 3.28 -0.32
N ALA A 107 -9.75 4.50 0.06
CA ALA A 107 -9.32 5.51 -0.91
C ALA A 107 -8.10 5.04 -1.72
N ARG A 108 -7.10 4.48 -1.05
CA ARG A 108 -5.90 3.92 -1.69
C ARG A 108 -6.22 2.67 -2.52
N GLU A 109 -7.17 1.85 -2.09
CA GLU A 109 -7.65 0.71 -2.88
C GLU A 109 -8.34 1.14 -4.19
N VAL A 110 -9.17 2.18 -4.13
CA VAL A 110 -9.82 2.76 -5.31
C VAL A 110 -8.78 3.36 -6.26
N GLU A 111 -7.83 4.14 -5.74
CA GLU A 111 -6.75 4.71 -6.57
C GLU A 111 -5.89 3.63 -7.21
N ARG A 112 -5.65 2.50 -6.53
CA ARG A 112 -4.95 1.35 -7.11
C ARG A 112 -5.70 0.79 -8.32
N LEU A 113 -7.01 0.58 -8.19
CA LEU A 113 -7.84 0.11 -9.30
C LEU A 113 -7.83 1.10 -10.48
N ARG A 114 -7.96 2.41 -10.17
CA ARG A 114 -7.86 3.48 -11.19
C ARG A 114 -6.49 3.45 -11.89
N LEU A 115 -5.40 3.32 -11.14
CA LEU A 115 -4.05 3.28 -11.70
C LEU A 115 -3.82 2.05 -12.56
N VAL A 116 -4.29 0.87 -12.13
CA VAL A 116 -4.23 -0.35 -12.94
C VAL A 116 -4.96 -0.13 -14.27
N ALA A 117 -6.17 0.43 -14.24
CA ALA A 117 -6.93 0.75 -15.44
C ALA A 117 -6.21 1.77 -16.34
N ALA A 118 -5.58 2.80 -15.76
CA ALA A 118 -4.83 3.80 -16.52
C ALA A 118 -3.58 3.21 -17.18
N LEU A 119 -2.86 2.32 -16.49
CA LEU A 119 -1.70 1.60 -17.06
C LEU A 119 -2.14 0.66 -18.18
N GLN A 120 -3.27 -0.02 -18.04
CA GLN A 120 -3.86 -0.83 -19.12
C GLN A 120 -4.23 0.02 -20.34
N ALA A 121 -4.85 1.19 -20.11
CA ALA A 121 -5.19 2.14 -21.17
C ALA A 121 -3.95 2.71 -21.88
N ALA A 122 -2.83 2.83 -21.16
CA ALA A 122 -1.52 3.19 -21.72
C ALA A 122 -0.81 2.03 -22.46
N GLY A 123 -1.45 0.86 -22.58
CA GLY A 123 -0.94 -0.30 -23.33
C GLY A 123 -0.13 -1.30 -22.51
N LEU A 124 -0.03 -1.14 -21.18
CA LEU A 124 0.66 -2.09 -20.34
C LEU A 124 -0.22 -3.32 -20.09
N ALA A 125 0.32 -4.52 -20.33
CA ALA A 125 -0.40 -5.77 -20.06
C ALA A 125 -0.38 -6.10 -18.55
N VAL A 126 -1.28 -5.46 -17.79
CA VAL A 126 -1.35 -5.56 -16.32
C VAL A 126 -2.27 -6.68 -15.83
N ALA A 127 -3.21 -7.14 -16.67
CA ALA A 127 -4.06 -8.30 -16.38
C ALA A 127 -3.35 -9.60 -16.77
N GLY A 128 -3.42 -10.61 -15.91
CA GLY A 128 -2.98 -11.97 -16.20
C GLY A 128 -3.64 -12.96 -15.26
#